data_AF-A0A3N4P520-F1
#
_entry.id   AF-A0A3N4P520-F1
#
_cell.length_a   1.000
_cell.length_b   1.000
_cell.length_c   1.000
_cell.angle_alpha   90.00
_cell.angle_beta   90.00
_cell.angle_gamma   90.00
#
_symmetry.space_group_name_H-M   'P 1'
#
loop_
_entity.id
_entity.type
_entity.pdbx_description
1 polymer ?
#
loop_
_entity_poly.entity_id
_entity_poly.type
_entity_poly.pdbx_seq_one_letter_code
_entity_poly.pdbx_strand_id
1 'polypeptide(L)'
;MRKFIRTAYRLMNKGPLRALSLILALIVAGCLFWDPSRYAAHTSTLSVWQGILVIWAVCAGVIHGVGFQLRRTRWMAFFAPLLAQIALLFGLYWFWR
;
A
#
# COMPACT_ATOMS: atom_id res chain seq x y z
N MET A 1 19.74 -12.39 -6.38
CA MET A 1 18.83 -11.38 -5.79
C MET A 1 17.86 -10.73 -6.79
N ARG A 2 18.30 -10.09 -7.89
CA ARG A 2 17.41 -9.38 -8.83
C ARG A 2 16.34 -10.25 -9.52
N LYS A 3 16.63 -11.53 -9.78
CA LYS A 3 15.65 -12.48 -10.37
C LYS A 3 14.46 -12.72 -9.46
N PHE A 4 14.69 -12.89 -8.15
CA PHE A 4 13.63 -13.19 -7.18
C PHE A 4 12.61 -12.04 -7.07
N ILE A 5 13.11 -10.80 -7.00
CA ILE A 5 12.28 -9.59 -6.98
C ILE A 5 11.43 -9.49 -8.25
N ARG A 6 12.01 -9.76 -9.43
CA ARG A 6 11.27 -9.75 -10.70
C ARG A 6 10.22 -10.85 -10.77
N THR A 7 10.52 -12.05 -10.28
CA THR A 7 9.57 -13.17 -10.27
C THR A 7 8.41 -12.88 -9.31
N ALA A 8 8.70 -12.37 -8.11
CA ALA A 8 7.66 -11.95 -7.16
C ALA A 8 6.77 -10.84 -7.74
N TYR A 9 7.37 -9.84 -8.39
CA TYR A 9 6.62 -8.81 -9.13
C TYR A 9 5.73 -9.41 -10.22
N ARG A 10 6.27 -10.36 -11.00
CA ARG A 10 5.55 -10.99 -12.12
C ARG A 10 4.41 -11.89 -11.63
N LEU A 11 4.56 -12.53 -10.47
CA LEU A 11 3.50 -13.29 -9.82
C LEU A 11 2.36 -12.38 -9.35
N MET A 12 2.70 -11.22 -8.79
CA MET A 12 1.73 -10.21 -8.36
C MET A 12 1.11 -9.44 -9.52
N ASN A 13 1.76 -9.44 -10.69
CA ASN A 13 1.27 -8.78 -11.90
C ASN A 13 0.07 -9.47 -12.55
N LYS A 14 -0.54 -10.46 -11.89
CA LYS A 14 -1.79 -11.08 -12.33
C LYS A 14 -2.93 -10.08 -12.17
N GLY A 15 -3.69 -9.86 -13.24
CA GLY A 15 -4.84 -8.94 -13.28
C GLY A 15 -5.70 -8.88 -12.01
N PRO A 16 -6.14 -10.01 -11.41
CA PRO A 16 -6.99 -9.98 -10.22
C PRO A 16 -6.29 -9.39 -8.97
N LEU A 17 -5.01 -9.64 -8.76
CA LEU A 17 -4.27 -9.10 -7.61
C LEU A 17 -4.05 -7.58 -7.75
N ARG A 18 -3.94 -7.10 -8.98
CA ARG A 18 -3.83 -5.67 -9.27
C ARG A 18 -5.15 -4.96 -9.00
N ALA A 19 -6.26 -5.53 -9.47
CA ALA A 19 -7.59 -5.02 -9.18
C ALA A 19 -7.86 -4.99 -7.66
N LEU A 20 -7.51 -6.07 -6.95
CA LEU A 20 -7.62 -6.14 -5.49
C LEU A 20 -6.80 -5.05 -4.79
N SER A 21 -5.55 -4.85 -5.21
CA SER A 21 -4.67 -3.79 -4.69
C SER A 21 -5.27 -2.40 -4.92
N LEU A 22 -5.88 -2.17 -6.09
CA LEU A 22 -6.52 -0.89 -6.41
C LEU A 22 -7.75 -0.66 -5.52
N ILE A 23 -8.60 -1.68 -5.38
CA ILE A 23 -9.81 -1.62 -4.55
C ILE A 23 -9.41 -1.36 -3.09
N LEU A 24 -8.44 -2.10 -2.54
CA LEU A 24 -7.96 -1.85 -1.18
C LEU A 24 -7.40 -0.44 -1.01
N ALA A 25 -6.61 0.05 -1.97
CA ALA A 25 -6.06 1.40 -1.89
C ALA A 25 -7.14 2.47 -1.89
N LEU A 26 -8.18 2.31 -2.72
CA LEU A 26 -9.32 3.24 -2.76
C LEU A 26 -10.16 3.17 -1.48
N ILE A 27 -10.39 1.97 -0.92
CA ILE A 27 -11.08 1.80 0.36
C ILE A 27 -10.30 2.49 1.47
N VAL A 28 -9.00 2.23 1.60
CA VAL A 28 -8.16 2.83 2.65
C VAL A 28 -8.07 4.35 2.49
N ALA A 29 -7.97 4.86 1.26
CA ALA A 29 -8.02 6.29 0.99
C ALA A 29 -9.38 6.88 1.41
N GLY A 30 -10.48 6.22 1.06
CA GLY A 30 -11.83 6.62 1.46
C GLY A 30 -11.99 6.64 2.99
N CYS A 31 -11.50 5.61 3.69
CA CYS A 31 -11.49 5.56 5.15
C CYS A 31 -10.67 6.70 5.77
N LEU A 32 -9.50 7.02 5.19
CA LEU A 32 -8.65 8.12 5.64
C LEU A 32 -9.34 9.49 5.49
N PHE A 33 -10.03 9.72 4.37
CA PHE A 33 -10.79 10.96 4.15
C PHE A 33 -12.06 11.05 5.01
N TRP A 34 -12.69 9.91 5.30
CA TRP A 34 -13.93 9.88 6.08
C TRP A 34 -13.70 10.16 7.57
N ASP A 35 -12.68 9.55 8.16
CA ASP A 35 -12.33 9.75 9.58
C ASP A 35 -10.81 9.71 9.80
N PRO A 36 -10.11 10.83 9.57
CA PRO A 36 -8.66 10.90 9.78
C PRO A 36 -8.27 10.77 11.25
N SER A 37 -9.21 11.00 12.18
CA SER A 37 -8.94 10.96 13.62
C SER A 37 -8.67 9.54 14.14
N ARG A 38 -9.24 8.51 13.49
CA ARG A 38 -8.94 7.09 13.78
C ARG A 38 -7.52 6.66 13.45
N TYR A 39 -6.90 7.31 12.47
CA TYR A 39 -5.48 7.09 12.17
C TYR A 39 -4.57 8.00 13.01
N ALA A 40 -5.12 9.10 13.54
CA ALA A 40 -4.42 10.09 14.35
C ALA A 40 -4.78 9.98 15.84
N ALA A 41 -4.98 8.75 16.34
CA ALA A 41 -5.33 8.52 17.74
C ALA A 41 -4.36 9.28 18.65
N HIS A 42 -4.98 10.09 19.52
CA HIS A 42 -4.40 11.16 20.29
C HIS A 42 -2.98 10.86 20.83
N THR A 43 -2.08 11.85 20.66
CA THR A 43 -0.79 12.05 21.36
C THR A 43 0.50 11.67 20.61
N SER A 44 1.17 12.73 20.10
CA SER A 44 2.62 12.93 19.89
C SER A 44 3.44 11.88 19.11
N THR A 45 3.92 12.27 17.93
CA THR A 45 5.01 11.67 17.13
C THR A 45 4.77 10.31 16.46
N LEU A 46 4.17 9.31 17.13
CA LEU A 46 3.94 8.00 16.51
C LEU A 46 2.83 8.06 15.43
N SER A 47 1.84 8.94 15.61
CA SER A 47 0.70 9.12 14.70
C SER A 47 1.08 9.68 13.32
N VAL A 48 2.10 10.54 13.25
CA VAL A 48 2.56 11.12 11.98
C VAL A 48 3.18 10.04 11.08
N TRP A 49 3.95 9.13 11.66
CA TRP A 49 4.53 8.01 10.92
C TRP A 49 3.48 7.04 10.40
N GLN A 50 2.41 6.81 11.17
CA GLN A 50 1.27 6.00 10.73
C GLN A 50 0.59 6.64 9.52
N GLY A 51 0.33 7.95 9.55
CA GLY A 51 -0.21 8.69 8.41
C GLY A 51 0.67 8.60 7.17
N ILE A 52 1.99 8.82 7.32
CA ILE A 52 2.96 8.70 6.22
C ILE A 52 2.98 7.28 5.64
N LEU A 53 2.94 6.25 6.49
CA LEU A 53 2.89 4.85 6.05
C LEU A 53 1.59 4.52 5.31
N VAL A 54 0.45 5.02 5.77
CA VAL A 54 -0.84 4.83 5.09
C VAL A 54 -0.85 5.53 3.72
N ILE A 55 -0.37 6.77 3.65
CA ILE A 55 -0.26 7.51 2.37
C ILE A 55 0.65 6.75 1.41
N TRP A 56 1.83 6.31 1.89
CA TRP A 56 2.75 5.51 1.10
C TRP A 56 2.10 4.20 0.61
N ALA A 57 1.34 3.51 1.47
CA ALA A 57 0.64 2.27 1.13
C ALA A 57 -0.45 2.49 0.07
N VAL A 58 -1.22 3.57 0.17
CA VAL A 58 -2.23 3.97 -0.82
C VAL A 58 -1.54 4.25 -2.17
N CYS A 59 -0.50 5.10 -2.19
CA CYS A 59 0.23 5.40 -3.41
C CYS A 59 0.85 4.14 -4.04
N ALA A 60 1.46 3.27 -3.24
CA ALA A 60 2.03 2.00 -3.70
C ALA A 60 0.96 1.05 -4.25
N GLY A 61 -0.19 0.98 -3.58
CA GLY A 61 -1.34 0.18 -4.00
C GLY A 61 -1.95 0.65 -5.32
N VAL A 62 -2.07 1.97 -5.53
CA VAL A 62 -2.52 2.56 -6.80
C VAL A 62 -1.52 2.28 -7.91
N ILE A 63 -0.23 2.54 -7.71
CA ILE A 63 0.83 2.29 -8.71
C ILE A 63 0.83 0.81 -9.14
N HIS A 64 0.63 -0.11 -8.21
CA HIS A 64 0.53 -1.53 -8.53
C HIS A 64 -0.77 -1.88 -9.27
N GLY A 65 -1.89 -1.31 -8.83
CA GLY A 65 -3.22 -1.56 -9.35
C GLY A 65 -3.43 -1.07 -10.79
N VAL A 66 -2.87 0.10 -11.14
CA VAL A 66 -3.08 0.71 -12.47
C VAL A 66 -2.32 0.06 -13.61
N GLY A 67 -1.40 -0.85 -13.36
CA GLY A 67 -0.61 -1.40 -14.48
C GLY A 67 0.87 -1.07 -14.46
N PHE A 68 1.33 -0.18 -13.56
CA PHE A 68 2.62 0.46 -13.72
C PHE A 68 3.79 -0.51 -13.48
N GLN A 69 4.68 -0.66 -14.47
CA GLN A 69 5.85 -1.53 -14.39
C GLN A 69 7.10 -0.71 -14.05
N LEU A 70 7.56 -0.77 -12.79
CA LEU A 70 8.76 -0.05 -12.38
C LEU A 70 10.02 -0.70 -12.96
N ARG A 71 10.66 -0.02 -13.93
CA ARG A 71 11.81 -0.53 -14.68
C ARG A 71 13.12 -0.59 -13.87
N ARG A 72 13.23 0.20 -12.80
CA ARG A 72 14.45 0.33 -11.97
C ARG A 72 14.32 -0.48 -10.67
N THR A 73 15.30 -1.33 -10.38
CA THR A 73 15.25 -2.30 -9.25
C THR A 73 15.12 -1.65 -7.87
N ARG A 74 15.72 -0.47 -7.65
CA ARG A 74 15.57 0.27 -6.38
C ARG A 74 14.11 0.65 -6.11
N TRP A 75 13.41 1.11 -7.15
CA TRP A 75 12.01 1.48 -7.05
C TRP A 75 11.08 0.25 -6.96
N MET A 76 11.44 -0.88 -7.57
CA MET A 76 10.74 -2.16 -7.32
C MET A 76 10.85 -2.60 -5.86
N ALA A 77 12.04 -2.47 -5.24
CA ALA A 77 12.20 -2.85 -3.85
C ALA A 77 11.44 -1.91 -2.91
N PHE A 78 11.45 -0.60 -3.20
CA PHE A 78 10.69 0.38 -2.44
C PHE A 78 9.19 0.16 -2.59
N PHE A 79 8.64 0.12 -3.81
CA PHE A 79 7.21 -0.11 -4.08
C PHE A 79 6.84 -1.60 -4.16
N ALA A 80 7.49 -2.45 -3.35
CA ALA A 80 7.26 -3.88 -3.39
C ALA A 80 5.77 -4.18 -3.12
N PRO A 81 5.06 -4.84 -4.06
CA PRO A 81 3.61 -4.93 -3.98
C PRO A 81 3.10 -5.84 -2.85
N LEU A 82 3.98 -6.68 -2.28
CA LEU A 82 3.73 -7.44 -1.05
C LEU A 82 3.71 -6.51 0.16
N LEU A 83 4.69 -5.59 0.24
CA LEU A 83 4.80 -4.63 1.32
C LEU A 83 3.61 -3.66 1.33
N ALA A 84 3.18 -3.22 0.15
CA ALA A 84 1.98 -2.38 -0.01
C ALA A 84 0.70 -3.09 0.44
N GLN A 85 0.49 -4.36 0.06
CA GLN A 85 -0.68 -5.13 0.49
C GLN A 85 -0.71 -5.34 2.01
N ILE A 86 0.43 -5.67 2.62
CA ILE A 86 0.53 -5.83 4.08
C ILE A 86 0.19 -4.50 4.77
N ALA A 87 0.73 -3.39 4.28
CA ALA A 87 0.45 -2.06 4.85
C ALA A 87 -1.01 -1.62 4.67
N LEU A 88 -1.64 -1.91 3.52
CA LEU A 88 -3.06 -1.64 3.28
C LEU A 88 -3.98 -2.48 4.18
N LEU A 89 -3.71 -3.77 4.33
CA LEU A 89 -4.45 -4.65 5.24
C LEU A 89 -4.30 -4.19 6.70
N PHE A 90 -3.09 -3.79 7.09
CA PHE A 90 -2.83 -3.28 8.43
C PHE A 90 -3.56 -1.95 8.68
N GLY A 91 -3.57 -1.04 7.72
CA GLY A 91 -4.33 0.21 7.79
C GLY A 91 -5.83 -0.02 7.92
N LEU A 92 -6.38 -0.95 7.13
CA LEU A 92 -7.80 -1.32 7.20
C LEU A 92 -8.18 -1.98 8.53
N TYR A 93 -7.32 -2.89 9.04
CA TYR A 93 -7.52 -3.52 10.34
C TYR A 93 -7.53 -2.49 11.47
N TRP A 94 -6.59 -1.54 11.45
CA TRP A 94 -6.53 -0.47 12.46
C TRP A 94 -7.72 0.46 12.43
N PHE A 95 -8.30 0.72 11.25
CA PHE A 95 -9.49 1.56 11.13
C PHE A 95 -10.75 0.92 11.73
N TRP A 96 -10.87 -0.41 11.64
CA TRP A 96 -12.03 -1.17 12.11
C TRP A 96 -11.91 -1.66 13.55
N ARG A 97 -10.71 -1.69 14.12
CA ARG A 97 -10.48 -1.93 15.54
C ARG A 97 -10.89 -0.71 16.38
#